data_AF-A0A1Z1MQU1-F1
#
_entry.id   AF-A0A1Z1MQU1-F1
#
_cell.length_a   1.000
_cell.length_b   1.000
_cell.length_c   1.000
_cell.angle_alpha   90.00
_cell.angle_beta   90.00
_cell.angle_gamma   90.00
#
_symmetry.space_group_name_H-M   'P 1'
#
loop_
_entity.id
_entity.type
_entity.pdbx_description
1 polymer ?
#
loop_
_entity_poly.entity_id
_entity_poly.type
_entity_poly.pdbx_seq_one_letter_code
_entity_poly.pdbx_strand_id
1 'polypeptide(L)'
;MDRNYFIICASSKNLIELHYFKYDITKILRSCRYPTCFTANSSSIIFYLMSLHSSCNVLSTQHKLYLGKEIFKLEISIKLNQLYIQN
;
A
#
# COMPACT_ATOMS: atom_id res chain seq x y z
N MET A 1 13.13 -0.80 13.46
CA MET A 1 11.67 -0.83 13.20
C MET A 1 11.35 0.29 12.25
N ASP A 2 10.91 -0.05 11.04
CA ASP A 2 10.65 0.91 9.99
C ASP A 2 9.50 1.82 10.43
N ARG A 3 9.75 3.14 10.47
CA ARG A 3 8.74 4.11 10.92
C ARG A 3 7.65 4.34 9.87
N ASN A 4 7.73 3.67 8.72
CA ASN A 4 6.78 3.79 7.63
C ASN A 4 5.82 2.60 7.64
N TYR A 5 4.57 2.81 7.27
CA TYR A 5 3.58 1.74 7.19
C TYR A 5 2.68 1.88 5.97
N PHE A 6 2.03 0.78 5.61
CA PHE A 6 1.09 0.69 4.50
C PHE A 6 -0.29 0.27 5.02
N ILE A 7 -1.33 0.95 4.54
CA ILE A 7 -2.72 0.52 4.70
C ILE A 7 -3.20 0.04 3.33
N ILE A 8 -3.82 -1.13 3.29
CA ILE A 8 -4.37 -1.75 2.08
C ILE A 8 -5.89 -1.78 2.22
N CYS A 9 -6.62 -1.31 1.22
CA CYS A 9 -8.08 -1.25 1.24
C CYS A 9 -8.68 -1.65 -0.12
N ALA A 10 -9.87 -2.25 -0.07
CA ALA A 10 -10.75 -2.39 -1.23
C ALA A 10 -11.63 -1.13 -1.33
N SER A 11 -11.64 -0.49 -2.48
CA SER A 11 -12.61 0.56 -2.80
C SER A 11 -13.93 -0.04 -3.25
N SER A 12 -15.02 0.73 -3.15
CA SER A 12 -16.38 0.33 -3.58
C SER A 12 -16.49 0.00 -5.08
N LYS A 13 -15.49 0.36 -5.88
CA LYS A 13 -15.42 0.13 -7.34
C LYS A 13 -14.50 -1.05 -7.72
N ASN A 14 -14.27 -2.01 -6.82
CA ASN A 14 -13.32 -3.12 -7.02
C ASN A 14 -11.89 -2.64 -7.33
N LEU A 15 -11.51 -1.49 -6.77
CA LEU A 15 -10.15 -0.96 -6.88
C LEU A 15 -9.34 -1.35 -5.65
N ILE A 16 -8.05 -1.59 -5.89
CA ILE A 16 -7.03 -1.75 -4.87
C ILE A 16 -6.54 -0.35 -4.52
N GLU A 17 -6.63 0.01 -3.23
CA GLU A 17 -6.08 1.25 -2.68
C GLU A 17 -4.95 0.90 -1.71
N LEU A 18 -3.77 1.48 -1.94
CA LEU A 18 -2.59 1.31 -1.11
C LEU A 18 -2.15 2.68 -0.60
N HIS A 19 -2.24 2.89 0.70
CA HIS A 19 -1.85 4.15 1.35
C HIS A 19 -0.51 3.98 2.05
N TYR A 20 0.50 4.69 1.56
CA TYR A 20 1.82 4.71 2.15
C TYR A 20 1.99 5.92 3.07
N PHE A 21 2.32 5.65 4.34
CA PHE A 21 2.62 6.66 5.33
C PHE A 21 4.11 6.67 5.62
N LYS A 22 4.76 7.78 5.27
CA LYS A 22 6.14 8.05 5.64
C LYS A 22 6.18 8.80 6.97
N TYR A 23 6.86 8.24 7.96
CA TYR A 23 7.10 8.95 9.20
C TYR A 23 8.36 9.79 9.08
N ASP A 24 8.16 11.10 9.02
CA ASP A 24 9.23 12.08 9.02
C ASP A 24 9.13 12.93 10.30
N ILE A 25 10.16 12.84 11.15
CA ILE A 25 10.23 13.60 12.41
C ILE A 25 10.34 15.11 12.11
N THR A 26 11.01 15.48 11.03
CA THR A 26 11.29 16.87 10.69
C THR A 26 10.04 17.63 10.23
N LYS A 27 9.04 16.91 9.68
CA LYS A 27 7.76 17.47 9.23
C LYS A 27 6.68 17.57 10.30
N ILE A 28 6.90 17.02 11.51
CA ILE A 28 5.94 17.04 12.63
C ILE A 28 5.49 18.47 12.96
N LEU A 29 6.40 19.42 12.82
CA LEU A 29 6.17 20.82 13.21
C LEU A 29 5.44 21.66 12.16
N ARG A 30 5.24 21.19 10.90
CA ARG A 30 4.88 22.10 9.80
C ARG A 30 3.78 21.70 8.81
N SER A 31 3.25 20.48 8.76
CA SER A 31 2.21 20.20 7.73
C SER A 31 1.44 18.90 7.93
N CYS A 32 0.16 18.91 7.55
CA CYS A 32 -0.72 17.76 7.39
C CYS A 32 0.02 16.55 6.79
N ARG A 33 0.00 15.42 7.51
CA ARG A 33 0.57 14.14 7.04
C ARG A 33 -0.40 13.51 6.05
N TYR A 34 -0.23 13.78 4.77
CA TYR A 34 -0.99 13.09 3.73
C TYR A 34 -0.25 11.84 3.26
N PRO A 35 -0.92 10.67 3.19
CA PRO A 35 -0.31 9.48 2.61
C PRO A 35 -0.08 9.63 1.11
N THR A 36 0.88 8.88 0.58
CA THR A 36 0.94 8.62 -0.86
C THR A 36 -0.05 7.51 -1.18
N CYS A 37 -1.06 7.81 -1.99
CA CYS A 37 -2.10 6.83 -2.36
C CYS A 37 -1.80 6.27 -3.75
N PHE A 38 -1.69 4.95 -3.85
CA PHE A 38 -1.67 4.21 -5.12
C PHE A 38 -3.03 3.57 -5.31
N THR A 39 -3.65 3.77 -6.47
CA THR A 39 -4.96 3.21 -6.80
C THR A 39 -4.91 2.53 -8.16
N ALA A 40 -5.42 1.30 -8.24
CA ALA A 40 -5.49 0.57 -9.50
C ALA A 40 -6.54 -0.54 -9.44
N ASN A 41 -6.89 -1.10 -10.59
CA ASN A 41 -7.83 -2.22 -10.72
C ASN A 41 -7.15 -3.61 -10.70
N SER A 42 -5.81 -3.67 -10.62
CA SER A 42 -5.05 -4.93 -10.63
C SER A 42 -3.77 -4.80 -9.82
N SER A 43 -3.32 -5.91 -9.23
CA SER A 43 -2.08 -5.96 -8.45
C SER A 43 -0.84 -5.65 -9.30
N SER A 44 -0.82 -6.08 -10.57
CA SER A 44 0.27 -5.82 -11.50
C SER A 44 0.51 -4.32 -11.70
N ILE A 45 -0.56 -3.53 -11.85
CA ILE A 45 -0.47 -2.07 -11.95
C ILE A 45 -0.01 -1.46 -10.64
N ILE A 46 -0.47 -1.95 -9.49
CA ILE A 46 0.03 -1.49 -8.18
C ILE A 46 1.54 -1.74 -8.06
N PHE A 47 2.03 -2.92 -8.42
CA PHE A 47 3.46 -3.23 -8.37
C PHE A 47 4.28 -2.35 -9.31
N TYR A 48 3.75 -2.05 -10.49
CA TYR A 48 4.37 -1.10 -11.41
C TYR A 48 4.41 0.32 -10.83
N LEU A 49 3.32 0.82 -10.26
CA LEU A 49 3.29 2.13 -9.61
C LEU A 49 4.26 2.20 -8.42
N MET A 50 4.34 1.13 -7.63
CA MET A 50 5.29 1.03 -6.51
C MET A 50 6.74 1.02 -6.99
N SER A 51 7.06 0.38 -8.12
CA SER A 51 8.43 0.33 -8.64
C SER A 51 8.92 1.69 -9.14
N LEU A 52 8.00 2.55 -9.60
CA LEU A 52 8.30 3.93 -9.99
C LEU A 52 8.52 4.87 -8.80
N HIS A 53 8.04 4.51 -7.60
CA HIS A 53 8.06 5.40 -6.44
C HIS A 53 9.28 5.12 -5.54
N SER A 54 10.18 6.11 -5.40
CA SER A 54 11.46 5.97 -4.69
C SER A 54 11.35 5.51 -3.24
N SER A 55 10.25 5.83 -2.54
CA SER A 55 10.03 5.37 -1.16
C SER A 55 9.86 3.85 -1.03
N CYS A 56 9.43 3.16 -2.09
CA CYS A 56 9.29 1.71 -2.10
C CYS A 56 10.65 1.00 -2.26
N ASN A 57 11.67 1.69 -2.80
CA ASN A 57 13.02 1.14 -2.95
C ASN A 57 13.70 0.91 -1.59
N VAL A 58 13.34 1.71 -0.58
CA VAL A 58 13.91 1.66 0.77
C VAL A 58 13.35 0.49 1.60
N LEU A 59 12.29 -0.18 1.13
CA LEU A 59 11.70 -1.30 1.85
C LEU A 59 12.61 -2.53 1.83
N SER A 60 12.70 -3.21 2.98
CA SER A 60 13.38 -4.51 3.07
C SER A 60 12.67 -5.54 2.20
N THR A 61 13.40 -6.58 1.78
CA THR A 61 12.83 -7.71 1.01
C THR A 61 11.66 -8.35 1.75
N GLN A 62 11.73 -8.47 3.07
CA GLN A 62 10.66 -9.00 3.90
C GLN A 62 9.38 -8.14 3.81
N HIS A 63 9.51 -6.81 3.89
CA HIS A 63 8.36 -5.91 3.73
C HIS A 63 7.77 -5.96 2.31
N LYS A 64 8.61 -6.06 1.28
CA LYS A 64 8.15 -6.22 -0.11
C LYS A 64 7.35 -7.51 -0.30
N LEU A 65 7.83 -8.62 0.25
CA LEU A 65 7.13 -9.91 0.20
C LEU A 65 5.80 -9.88 0.97
N TYR A 66 5.78 -9.27 2.16
CA TYR A 66 4.55 -9.07 2.93
C TYR A 66 3.52 -8.26 2.14
N LEU A 67 3.93 -7.13 1.56
CA LEU A 67 3.07 -6.30 0.71
C LEU A 67 2.51 -7.07 -0.48
N GLY A 68 3.36 -7.84 -1.16
CA GLY A 68 2.93 -8.69 -2.28
C GLY A 68 1.84 -9.67 -1.86
N LYS A 69 2.01 -10.34 -0.72
CA LYS A 69 1.03 -11.28 -0.16
C LYS A 69 -0.31 -10.59 0.15
N GLU A 70 -0.28 -9.45 0.82
CA GLU A 70 -1.50 -8.74 1.23
C GLU A 70 -2.24 -8.12 0.03
N ILE A 71 -1.51 -7.55 -0.94
CA ILE A 71 -2.11 -7.04 -2.19
C ILE A 71 -2.78 -8.18 -2.97
N PHE A 72 -2.13 -9.34 -3.05
CA PHE A 72 -2.68 -10.50 -3.75
C PHE A 72 -3.91 -11.07 -3.02
N LYS A 73 -3.88 -11.13 -1.68
CA LYS A 73 -5.02 -11.51 -0.85
C LYS A 73 -6.21 -10.60 -1.09
N LEU A 74 -5.99 -9.29 -1.12
CA LEU A 74 -7.02 -8.30 -1.46
C LEU A 74 -7.61 -8.55 -2.85
N GLU A 75 -6.77 -8.77 -3.87
CA GLU A 75 -7.24 -9.03 -5.23
C GLU A 75 -8.12 -10.29 -5.30
N ILE A 76 -7.75 -11.36 -4.60
CA ILE A 76 -8.57 -12.57 -4.48
C ILE A 76 -9.90 -12.25 -3.77
N SER A 77 -9.86 -11.52 -2.66
CA SER A 77 -11.07 -11.12 -1.93
C SER A 77 -12.02 -10.32 -2.82
N ILE A 78 -11.51 -9.37 -3.61
CA ILE A 78 -12.31 -8.61 -4.59
C ILE A 78 -12.94 -9.54 -5.63
N LYS A 79 -12.16 -10.46 -6.22
CA LYS A 79 -12.65 -11.41 -7.23
C LYS A 79 -13.70 -12.38 -6.69
N LEU A 80 -13.58 -12.78 -5.43
CA LEU A 80 -14.53 -13.68 -4.75
C LEU A 80 -15.69 -12.93 -4.09
N ASN A 81 -15.75 -11.60 -4.20
CA ASN A 81 -16.71 -10.75 -3.50
C ASN A 81 -16.74 -11.00 -1.97
N GLN A 82 -15.55 -11.20 -1.40
CA GLN A 82 -15.32 -11.45 0.02
C GLN A 82 -14.75 -10.20 0.70
N LEU A 83 -15.02 -10.08 2.00
CA LEU A 83 -14.45 -9.02 2.83
C LEU A 83 -12.95 -9.27 3.05
N TYR A 84 -12.13 -8.29 2.68
CA TYR A 84 -10.69 -8.30 2.95
C TYR A 84 -10.39 -7.78 4.36
N ILE A 85 -9.46 -8.45 5.06
CA ILE A 85 -8.91 -8.04 6.36
C ILE A 85 -7.38 -8.08 6.26
N GLN A 86 -6.74 -6.95 6.54
CA GLN A 86 -5.29 -6.83 6.63
C GLN A 86 -4.81 -7.41 7.98
N ASN A 87 -3.88 -8.38 7.95
CA ASN A 87 -3.29 -9.01 9.15
C ASN A 87 -1.77 -8.94 9.14
#